data_AF-A0A1V1WX14-F1
#
_entry.id   AF-A0A1V1WX14-F1
#
_cell.length_a   1.000
_cell.length_b   1.000
_cell.length_c   1.000
_cell.angle_alpha   90.00
_cell.angle_beta   90.00
_cell.angle_gamma   90.00
#
_symmetry.space_group_name_H-M   'P 1'
#
loop_
_entity.id
_entity.type
_entity.pdbx_description
1 polymer ?
#
loop_
_entity_poly.entity_id
_entity_poly.type
_entity_poly.pdbx_seq_one_letter_code
_entity_poly.pdbx_strand_id
1 'polypeptide(L)'
;MNSARYCGRDFSVTELRSIKRLIADNPESSRAALSKLVCDMFSWRRPDGRLKDMSCRVAMLRMKNDGLIHLPPPRNGNNNGKCYLRRTPQAQPDPVPFITPAHSLTNLCLQPVSDRNQSHLWNEYIDRYHYLGYQPLPGAQMRYFVRNGNRILALMGFGSAAWKTAPRDQFIGWTKEQRKRQLHLLINNARFLILPWVRSKNLASKILAMATRRVADDWQKRYNYRPVMAETFVEIPRFSGTCYKAANWICLGETKGRGKLDRLHKARLPKKTIWIYPLVRNYRKLLCE
;
A
#
# COMPACT_ATOMS: atom_id res chain seq x y z
N MET A 1 25.76 -24.29 -7.00
CA MET A 1 24.51 -23.48 -7.05
C MET A 1 24.89 -22.03 -7.28
N ASN A 2 24.71 -21.51 -8.49
CA ASN A 2 25.21 -20.18 -8.89
C ASN A 2 24.05 -19.26 -9.31
N SER A 3 23.16 -18.96 -8.36
CA SER A 3 22.03 -18.06 -8.59
C SER A 3 21.88 -17.03 -7.47
N ALA A 4 21.77 -15.76 -7.81
CA ALA A 4 21.57 -14.67 -6.87
C ALA A 4 20.10 -14.26 -6.83
N ARG A 5 19.53 -14.08 -5.63
CA ARG A 5 18.10 -13.79 -5.46
C ARG A 5 17.83 -12.30 -5.25
N TYR A 6 17.07 -11.69 -6.14
CA TYR A 6 16.67 -10.28 -6.05
C TYR A 6 15.17 -10.11 -6.24
N CYS A 7 14.54 -9.30 -5.37
CA CYS A 7 13.11 -8.96 -5.46
C CYS A 7 12.18 -10.18 -5.62
N GLY A 8 12.57 -11.32 -5.04
CA GLY A 8 11.79 -12.57 -5.08
C GLY A 8 12.07 -13.49 -6.27
N ARG A 9 12.87 -13.06 -7.25
CA ARG A 9 13.29 -13.83 -8.44
C ARG A 9 14.75 -14.27 -8.29
N ASP A 10 15.03 -15.50 -8.67
CA ASP A 10 16.39 -16.04 -8.74
C ASP A 10 16.98 -15.68 -10.12
N PHE A 11 18.24 -15.25 -10.14
CA PHE A 11 18.96 -14.89 -11.37
C PHE A 11 20.18 -15.81 -11.50
N SER A 12 20.19 -16.60 -12.57
CA SER A 12 21.32 -17.44 -12.96
C SER A 12 22.47 -16.60 -13.51
N VAL A 13 23.67 -17.19 -13.56
CA VAL A 13 24.85 -16.55 -14.16
C VAL A 13 24.62 -16.19 -15.63
N THR A 14 23.90 -17.04 -16.39
CA THR A 14 23.57 -16.78 -17.80
C THR A 14 22.67 -15.56 -17.94
N GLU A 15 21.63 -15.43 -17.11
CA GLU A 15 20.76 -14.25 -17.11
C GLU A 15 21.52 -12.98 -16.70
N LEU A 16 22.43 -13.06 -15.73
CA LEU A 16 23.28 -11.92 -15.37
C LEU A 16 24.16 -11.48 -16.54
N ARG A 17 24.72 -12.42 -17.32
CA ARG A 17 25.46 -12.09 -18.55
C ARG A 17 24.57 -11.44 -19.60
N SER A 18 23.33 -11.93 -19.79
CA SER A 18 22.36 -11.30 -20.70
C SER A 18 22.03 -9.87 -20.29
N ILE A 19 21.87 -9.60 -18.99
CA ILE A 19 21.68 -8.23 -18.48
C ILE A 19 22.89 -7.36 -18.78
N LYS A 20 24.12 -7.86 -18.56
CA LYS A 20 25.35 -7.10 -18.87
C LYS A 20 25.43 -6.72 -20.34
N ARG A 21 25.17 -7.68 -21.24
CA ARG A 21 25.15 -7.46 -22.69
C ARG A 21 24.10 -6.42 -23.07
N LEU A 22 22.87 -6.56 -22.55
CA LEU A 22 21.79 -5.61 -22.80
C LEU A 22 22.15 -4.17 -22.36
N ILE A 23 22.88 -4.01 -21.26
CA ILE A 23 23.34 -2.69 -20.81
C ILE A 23 24.44 -2.15 -21.74
N ALA A 24 25.39 -2.98 -22.15
CA ALA A 24 26.47 -2.60 -23.07
C ALA A 24 25.94 -2.18 -24.44
N ASP A 25 24.92 -2.89 -24.95
CA ASP A 25 24.26 -2.60 -26.23
C ASP A 25 23.38 -1.32 -26.18
N ASN A 26 23.17 -0.73 -24.99
CA ASN A 26 22.27 0.41 -24.78
C ASN A 26 22.91 1.50 -23.88
N PRO A 27 24.07 2.08 -24.25
CA PRO A 27 24.83 3.00 -23.38
C PRO A 27 24.04 4.27 -23.01
N GLU A 28 23.23 4.78 -23.92
CA GLU A 28 22.41 5.98 -23.73
C GLU A 28 21.05 5.71 -23.06
N SER A 29 20.76 4.47 -22.70
CA SER A 29 19.49 4.16 -22.03
C SER A 29 19.51 4.56 -20.56
N SER A 30 18.43 5.20 -20.13
CA SER A 30 18.23 5.43 -18.69
C SER A 30 18.04 4.11 -17.94
N ARG A 31 18.35 4.08 -16.63
CA ARG A 31 18.05 2.93 -15.75
C ARG A 31 16.57 2.52 -15.80
N ALA A 32 15.67 3.46 -16.10
CA ALA A 32 14.25 3.16 -16.27
C ALA A 32 13.95 2.42 -17.58
N ALA A 33 14.55 2.84 -18.68
CA ALA A 33 14.44 2.16 -19.97
C ALA A 33 15.02 0.73 -19.88
N LEU A 34 16.25 0.61 -19.36
CA LEU A 34 16.91 -0.69 -19.15
C LEU A 34 16.05 -1.65 -18.31
N SER A 35 15.41 -1.16 -17.24
CA SER A 35 14.54 -2.01 -16.41
C SER A 35 13.32 -2.55 -17.14
N LYS A 36 12.80 -1.84 -18.16
CA LYS A 36 11.70 -2.32 -18.99
C LYS A 36 12.19 -3.40 -19.96
N LEU A 37 13.30 -3.13 -20.65
CA LEU A 37 13.92 -4.09 -21.56
C LEU A 37 14.27 -5.41 -20.87
N VAL A 38 14.84 -5.36 -19.66
CA VAL A 38 15.11 -6.57 -18.86
C VAL A 38 13.82 -7.28 -18.47
N CYS A 39 12.75 -6.55 -18.11
CA CYS A 39 11.46 -7.16 -17.85
C CYS A 39 10.88 -7.85 -19.09
N ASP A 40 11.00 -7.25 -20.28
CA ASP A 40 10.53 -7.87 -21.52
C ASP A 40 11.36 -9.12 -21.87
N MET A 41 12.70 -9.00 -21.84
CA MET A 41 13.63 -10.10 -22.12
C MET A 41 13.37 -11.35 -21.25
N PHE A 42 12.96 -11.15 -19.99
CA PHE A 42 12.70 -12.25 -19.06
C PHE A 42 11.22 -12.50 -18.78
N SER A 43 10.31 -11.89 -19.56
CA SER A 43 8.86 -11.94 -19.32
C SER A 43 8.47 -11.66 -17.87
N TRP A 44 9.19 -10.75 -17.20
CA TRP A 44 9.01 -10.45 -15.79
C TRP A 44 7.82 -9.51 -15.57
N ARG A 45 6.63 -10.12 -15.51
CA ARG A 45 5.34 -9.42 -15.42
C ARG A 45 4.66 -9.57 -14.06
N ARG A 46 3.72 -8.67 -13.80
CA ARG A 46 2.75 -8.71 -12.70
C ARG A 46 1.55 -9.58 -13.09
N PRO A 47 0.69 -9.97 -12.13
CA PRO A 47 -0.58 -10.64 -12.46
C PRO A 47 -1.47 -9.84 -13.42
N ASP A 48 -1.34 -8.51 -13.45
CA ASP A 48 -2.06 -7.63 -14.37
C ASP A 48 -1.43 -7.50 -15.76
N GLY A 49 -0.42 -8.32 -16.08
CA GLY A 49 0.29 -8.33 -17.37
C GLY A 49 1.30 -7.19 -17.54
N ARG A 50 1.26 -6.14 -16.71
CA ARG A 50 2.22 -5.03 -16.76
C ARG A 50 3.61 -5.48 -16.31
N LEU A 51 4.63 -4.79 -16.79
CA LEU A 51 6.03 -5.07 -16.40
C LEU A 51 6.25 -4.86 -14.90
N LYS A 52 7.11 -5.69 -14.32
CA LYS A 52 7.67 -5.48 -12.97
C LYS A 52 8.87 -4.52 -13.00
N ASP A 53 8.79 -3.47 -13.81
CA ASP A 53 9.89 -2.53 -14.10
C ASP A 53 10.49 -1.91 -12.82
N MET A 54 9.66 -1.54 -11.85
CA MET A 54 10.12 -1.01 -10.55
C MET A 54 10.86 -2.06 -9.72
N SER A 55 10.36 -3.30 -9.66
CA SER A 55 11.03 -4.40 -8.98
C SER A 55 12.34 -4.78 -9.68
N CYS A 56 12.35 -4.74 -11.01
CA CYS A 56 13.53 -4.97 -11.82
C CYS A 56 14.58 -3.88 -11.61
N ARG A 57 14.17 -2.61 -11.60
CA ARG A 57 15.08 -1.49 -11.32
C ARG A 57 15.70 -1.62 -9.93
N VAL A 58 14.93 -2.00 -8.91
CA VAL A 58 15.47 -2.26 -7.57
C VAL A 58 16.42 -3.46 -7.57
N ALA A 59 16.09 -4.52 -8.30
CA ALA A 59 16.97 -5.69 -8.45
C ALA A 59 18.30 -5.30 -9.10
N MET A 60 18.27 -4.60 -10.22
CA MET A 60 19.46 -4.11 -10.93
C MET A 60 20.30 -3.16 -10.06
N LEU A 61 19.68 -2.27 -9.28
CA LEU A 61 20.41 -1.42 -8.34
C LEU A 61 21.13 -2.23 -7.26
N ARG A 62 20.51 -3.31 -6.75
CA ARG A 62 21.17 -4.22 -5.80
C ARG A 62 22.28 -5.02 -6.46
N MET A 63 22.05 -5.57 -7.65
CA MET A 63 23.08 -6.24 -8.45
C MET A 63 24.29 -5.32 -8.69
N LYS A 64 24.07 -4.03 -8.95
CA LYS A 64 25.16 -3.05 -9.03
C LYS A 64 25.91 -2.92 -7.72
N ASN A 65 25.18 -2.76 -6.61
CA ASN A 65 25.80 -2.61 -5.29
C ASN A 65 26.60 -3.86 -4.87
N ASP A 66 26.16 -5.03 -5.32
CA ASP A 66 26.85 -6.31 -5.11
C ASP A 66 27.97 -6.55 -6.15
N GLY A 67 28.28 -5.58 -7.02
CA GLY A 67 29.35 -5.67 -8.01
C GLY A 67 29.05 -6.57 -9.22
N LEU A 68 27.82 -7.05 -9.36
CA LEU A 68 27.45 -8.01 -10.42
C LEU A 68 27.22 -7.36 -11.77
N ILE A 69 26.81 -6.09 -11.83
CA ILE A 69 26.57 -5.33 -13.07
C ILE A 69 27.01 -3.86 -12.91
N HIS A 70 27.31 -3.19 -14.01
CA HIS A 70 27.50 -1.74 -14.04
C HIS A 70 26.28 -1.06 -14.66
N LEU A 71 25.74 -0.04 -14.00
CA LEU A 71 24.60 0.75 -14.51
C LEU A 71 25.05 2.17 -14.83
N PRO A 72 24.45 2.81 -15.85
CA PRO A 72 24.73 4.22 -16.17
C PRO A 72 24.44 5.14 -14.98
N PRO A 73 25.05 6.33 -14.90
CA PRO A 73 24.80 7.29 -13.83
C PRO A 73 23.30 7.69 -13.78
N PRO A 74 22.77 8.08 -12.60
CA PRO A 74 21.39 8.53 -12.51
C PRO A 74 21.26 9.91 -13.19
N ARG A 75 20.31 10.05 -14.12
CA ARG A 75 20.04 11.34 -14.80
C ARG A 75 19.32 12.36 -13.91
N ASN A 76 18.50 11.88 -12.99
CA ASN A 76 17.72 12.71 -12.07
C ASN A 76 17.99 12.30 -10.63
N GLY A 77 17.94 13.27 -9.71
CA GLY A 77 17.83 12.99 -8.28
C GLY A 77 16.56 12.21 -7.95
N ASN A 78 16.57 11.51 -6.81
CA ASN A 78 15.35 10.95 -6.25
C ASN A 78 14.87 11.83 -5.09
N ASN A 79 13.56 11.80 -4.83
CA ASN A 79 12.97 12.46 -3.66
C ASN A 79 12.81 11.49 -2.48
N ASN A 80 13.56 10.39 -2.45
CA ASN A 80 13.45 9.44 -1.35
C ASN A 80 13.94 10.10 -0.07
N GLY A 81 13.16 9.97 1.01
CA GLY A 81 13.49 10.54 2.31
C GLY A 81 13.21 12.05 2.44
N LYS A 82 12.77 12.73 1.38
CA LYS A 82 12.36 14.14 1.48
C LYS A 82 10.94 14.25 2.03
N CYS A 83 10.74 15.22 2.93
CA CYS A 83 9.41 15.56 3.44
C CYS A 83 8.50 16.05 2.32
N TYR A 84 7.19 15.82 2.45
CA TYR A 84 6.20 16.32 1.51
C TYR A 84 5.83 17.76 1.86
N LEU A 85 6.24 18.72 1.04
CA LEU A 85 6.16 20.15 1.39
C LEU A 85 5.06 20.91 0.64
N ARG A 86 4.22 20.23 -0.15
CA ARG A 86 3.17 20.92 -0.92
C ARG A 86 2.15 21.53 0.04
N ARG A 87 1.91 22.84 -0.08
CA ARG A 87 0.90 23.59 0.66
C ARG A 87 0.10 24.48 -0.29
N THR A 88 -1.17 24.19 -0.47
CA THR A 88 -2.12 24.88 -1.34
C THR A 88 -3.34 25.36 -0.55
N PRO A 89 -4.06 26.39 -1.05
CA PRO A 89 -5.32 26.84 -0.46
C PRO A 89 -6.40 25.75 -0.42
N GLN A 90 -6.42 24.82 -1.41
CA GLN A 90 -7.46 23.79 -1.48
C GLN A 90 -7.46 22.84 -0.28
N ALA A 91 -6.30 22.62 0.35
CA ALA A 91 -6.17 21.76 1.52
C ALA A 91 -6.05 22.54 2.83
N GLN A 92 -6.47 23.81 2.86
CA GLN A 92 -6.60 24.56 4.10
C GLN A 92 -7.77 24.02 4.95
N PRO A 93 -7.72 24.21 6.28
CA PRO A 93 -8.83 23.83 7.14
C PRO A 93 -10.06 24.68 6.84
N ASP A 94 -11.23 24.06 6.85
CA ASP A 94 -12.49 24.79 6.84
C ASP A 94 -12.66 25.44 8.22
N PRO A 95 -12.83 26.78 8.30
CA PRO A 95 -13.01 27.46 9.58
C PRO A 95 -14.31 27.06 10.27
N VAL A 96 -15.32 26.59 9.51
CA VAL A 96 -16.61 26.19 10.06
C VAL A 96 -16.68 24.67 10.22
N PRO A 97 -16.86 24.15 11.45
CA PRO A 97 -17.05 22.72 11.65
C PRO A 97 -18.25 22.19 10.87
N PHE A 98 -18.06 21.10 10.14
CA PHE A 98 -19.15 20.34 9.52
C PHE A 98 -19.72 19.35 10.54
N ILE A 99 -20.89 19.69 11.09
CA ILE A 99 -21.56 18.88 12.12
C ILE A 99 -22.86 18.33 11.54
N THR A 100 -22.90 17.02 11.31
CA THR A 100 -24.08 16.34 10.77
C THR A 100 -24.00 14.88 11.18
N PRO A 101 -25.07 14.22 11.64
CA PRO A 101 -25.01 12.80 11.94
C PRO A 101 -24.93 11.97 10.66
N ALA A 102 -24.27 10.80 10.72
CA ALA A 102 -23.97 10.03 9.52
C ALA A 102 -25.22 9.55 8.75
N HIS A 103 -26.37 9.40 9.40
CA HIS A 103 -27.61 8.98 8.75
C HIS A 103 -28.21 10.07 7.84
N SER A 104 -27.99 11.35 8.15
CA SER A 104 -28.45 12.48 7.33
C SER A 104 -27.56 12.75 6.11
N LEU A 105 -26.42 12.07 5.99
CA LEU A 105 -25.55 12.15 4.81
C LEU A 105 -26.10 11.24 3.71
N THR A 106 -26.96 11.81 2.87
CA THR A 106 -27.64 11.12 1.74
C THR A 106 -26.73 10.95 0.53
N ASN A 107 -25.85 11.92 0.25
CA ASN A 107 -24.96 11.93 -0.92
C ASN A 107 -23.53 11.48 -0.59
N LEU A 108 -23.38 10.61 0.42
CA LEU A 108 -22.08 10.11 0.84
C LEU A 108 -21.52 9.10 -0.18
N CYS A 109 -20.36 9.38 -0.76
CA CYS A 109 -19.74 8.51 -1.75
C CYS A 109 -18.24 8.34 -1.56
N LEU A 110 -17.71 7.25 -2.12
CA LEU A 110 -16.27 7.01 -2.25
C LEU A 110 -15.84 7.39 -3.67
N GLN A 111 -14.98 8.38 -3.82
CA GLN A 111 -14.43 8.78 -5.11
C GLN A 111 -12.98 8.29 -5.21
N PRO A 112 -12.66 7.36 -6.13
CA PRO A 112 -11.28 6.95 -6.38
C PRO A 112 -10.44 8.14 -6.85
N VAL A 113 -9.22 8.25 -6.33
CA VAL A 113 -8.22 9.21 -6.82
C VAL A 113 -7.73 8.76 -8.18
N SER A 114 -8.09 9.49 -9.24
CA SER A 114 -7.86 9.08 -10.63
C SER A 114 -6.69 9.80 -11.30
N ASP A 115 -6.45 11.08 -10.98
CA ASP A 115 -5.48 11.92 -11.68
C ASP A 115 -4.36 12.47 -10.78
N ARG A 116 -3.41 13.16 -11.41
CA ARG A 116 -2.22 13.72 -10.75
C ARG A 116 -2.57 14.85 -9.78
N ASN A 117 -3.53 15.71 -10.10
CA ASN A 117 -3.93 16.84 -9.25
C ASN A 117 -4.64 16.33 -8.00
N GLN A 118 -5.57 15.39 -8.16
CA GLN A 118 -6.21 14.66 -7.07
C GLN A 118 -5.19 13.92 -6.22
N SER A 119 -4.19 13.28 -6.85
CA SER A 119 -3.12 12.60 -6.12
C SER A 119 -2.31 13.54 -5.24
N HIS A 120 -1.94 14.72 -5.74
CA HIS A 120 -1.24 15.72 -4.94
C HIS A 120 -2.12 16.30 -3.82
N LEU A 121 -3.40 16.55 -4.09
CA LEU A 121 -4.35 17.02 -3.08
C LEU A 121 -4.55 15.99 -1.96
N TRP A 122 -4.73 14.71 -2.32
CA TRP A 122 -4.86 13.62 -1.35
C TRP A 122 -3.61 13.51 -0.48
N ASN A 123 -2.42 13.55 -1.09
CA ASN A 123 -1.16 13.48 -0.36
C ASN A 123 -1.02 14.64 0.61
N GLU A 124 -1.42 15.83 0.20
CA GLU A 124 -1.37 17.03 1.02
C GLU A 124 -2.30 16.97 2.23
N TYR A 125 -3.55 16.53 2.08
CA TYR A 125 -4.45 16.33 3.23
C TYR A 125 -3.88 15.30 4.22
N ILE A 126 -3.34 14.19 3.72
CA ILE A 126 -2.73 13.18 4.57
C ILE A 126 -1.49 13.73 5.28
N ASP A 127 -0.67 14.49 4.59
CA ASP A 127 0.52 15.11 5.18
C ASP A 127 0.17 16.11 6.29
N ARG A 128 -0.82 16.96 6.05
CA ARG A 128 -1.24 18.00 6.99
C ARG A 128 -1.96 17.45 8.22
N TYR A 129 -2.84 16.46 8.04
CA TYR A 129 -3.85 16.14 9.05
C TYR A 129 -3.85 14.69 9.52
N HIS A 130 -3.23 13.76 8.79
CA HIS A 130 -3.08 12.40 9.31
C HIS A 130 -1.89 12.36 10.26
N TYR A 131 -2.06 11.74 11.42
CA TYR A 131 -1.04 11.73 12.48
C TYR A 131 0.30 11.07 12.12
N LEU A 132 0.33 10.25 11.06
CA LEU A 132 1.54 9.64 10.50
C LEU A 132 2.20 10.48 9.39
N GLY A 133 1.58 11.60 9.00
CA GLY A 133 1.93 12.35 7.80
C GLY A 133 1.84 11.53 6.52
N TYR A 134 2.30 12.15 5.43
CA TYR A 134 2.36 11.47 4.14
C TYR A 134 3.65 10.66 4.01
N GLN A 135 3.46 9.39 3.70
CA GLN A 135 4.50 8.50 3.22
C GLN A 135 3.92 7.75 2.02
N PRO A 136 4.69 7.56 0.92
CA PRO A 136 4.21 6.81 -0.23
C PRO A 136 3.73 5.42 0.17
N LEU A 137 2.52 5.06 -0.26
CA LEU A 137 1.99 3.71 -0.03
C LEU A 137 2.79 2.70 -0.88
N PRO A 138 3.26 1.59 -0.28
CA PRO A 138 4.05 0.60 -1.01
C PRO A 138 3.18 -0.24 -1.94
N GLY A 139 3.72 -0.54 -3.13
CA GLY A 139 3.15 -1.51 -4.06
C GLY A 139 1.83 -1.05 -4.70
N ALA A 140 0.94 -2.01 -4.95
CA ALA A 140 -0.41 -1.74 -5.42
C ALA A 140 -1.19 -0.97 -4.34
N GLN A 141 -1.94 0.05 -4.77
CA GLN A 141 -2.65 0.96 -3.88
C GLN A 141 -3.95 1.49 -4.49
N MET A 142 -4.92 1.77 -3.63
CA MET A 142 -6.16 2.47 -3.95
C MET A 142 -6.35 3.59 -2.95
N ARG A 143 -6.63 4.80 -3.45
CA ARG A 143 -6.86 5.98 -2.63
C ARG A 143 -8.23 6.55 -2.95
N TYR A 144 -8.92 7.04 -1.94
CA TYR A 144 -10.27 7.58 -2.06
C TYR A 144 -10.37 8.92 -1.34
N PHE A 145 -11.13 9.82 -1.93
CA PHE A 145 -11.84 10.87 -1.21
C PHE A 145 -13.21 10.34 -0.80
N VAL A 146 -13.62 10.63 0.43
CA VAL A 146 -14.99 10.42 0.88
C VAL A 146 -15.69 11.78 0.79
N ARG A 147 -16.74 11.86 -0.02
CA ARG A 147 -17.44 13.13 -0.27
C ARG A 147 -18.90 13.04 0.11
N ASN A 148 -19.47 14.18 0.51
CA ASN A 148 -20.91 14.40 0.56
C ASN A 148 -21.24 15.56 -0.37
N GLY A 149 -21.81 15.26 -1.54
CA GLY A 149 -21.84 16.20 -2.66
C GLY A 149 -20.43 16.64 -3.04
N ASN A 150 -20.19 17.95 -3.10
CA ASN A 150 -18.87 18.50 -3.48
C ASN A 150 -17.85 18.53 -2.32
N ARG A 151 -18.31 18.38 -1.07
CA ARG A 151 -17.47 18.53 0.12
C ARG A 151 -16.71 17.25 0.43
N ILE A 152 -15.39 17.34 0.61
CA ILE A 152 -14.54 16.24 1.08
C ILE A 152 -14.68 16.16 2.61
N LEU A 153 -15.02 14.98 3.12
CA LEU A 153 -15.18 14.75 4.56
C LEU A 153 -14.06 13.89 5.16
N ALA A 154 -13.56 12.94 4.37
CA ALA A 154 -12.55 12.00 4.81
C ALA A 154 -11.72 11.48 3.64
N LEU A 155 -10.63 10.79 3.96
CA LEU A 155 -9.70 10.19 3.01
C LEU A 155 -9.38 8.77 3.44
N MET A 156 -9.28 7.86 2.46
CA MET A 156 -8.82 6.49 2.68
C MET A 156 -7.68 6.14 1.73
N GLY A 157 -6.76 5.32 2.23
CA GLY A 157 -5.70 4.70 1.47
C GLY A 157 -5.63 3.22 1.79
N PHE A 158 -5.72 2.39 0.76
CA PHE A 158 -5.45 0.97 0.79
C PHE A 158 -4.14 0.71 0.06
N GLY A 159 -3.29 -0.14 0.64
CA GLY A 159 -2.01 -0.54 0.06
C GLY A 159 -1.80 -2.05 0.18
N SER A 160 -0.61 -2.50 -0.17
CA SER A 160 -0.22 -3.90 0.02
C SER A 160 -0.18 -4.28 1.50
N ALA A 161 -0.55 -5.53 1.83
CA ALA A 161 -0.51 -6.03 3.19
C ALA A 161 0.88 -6.02 3.84
N ALA A 162 0.92 -6.01 5.17
CA ALA A 162 2.12 -6.19 5.95
C ALA A 162 2.73 -7.57 5.68
N TRP A 163 4.05 -7.61 5.52
CA TRP A 163 4.77 -8.81 5.08
C TRP A 163 4.57 -10.01 6.01
N LYS A 164 4.60 -9.78 7.32
CA LYS A 164 4.46 -10.82 8.34
C LYS A 164 3.74 -10.26 9.55
N THR A 165 2.65 -10.90 9.90
CA THR A 165 1.81 -10.53 11.04
C THR A 165 1.38 -11.83 11.71
N ALA A 166 2.04 -12.23 12.80
CA ALA A 166 1.84 -13.55 13.38
C ALA A 166 0.36 -13.84 13.76
N PRO A 167 -0.37 -12.92 14.42
CA PRO A 167 -1.78 -13.18 14.75
C PRO A 167 -2.67 -13.40 13.52
N ARG A 168 -2.43 -12.64 12.44
CA ARG A 168 -3.13 -12.82 11.16
C ARG A 168 -2.78 -14.14 10.51
N ASP A 169 -1.49 -14.46 10.41
CA ASP A 169 -1.02 -15.68 9.77
C ASP A 169 -1.58 -16.93 10.50
N GLN A 170 -1.62 -16.89 11.84
CA GLN A 170 -2.26 -17.92 12.68
C GLN A 170 -3.78 -17.98 12.48
N PHE A 171 -4.45 -16.83 12.45
CA PHE A 171 -5.90 -16.77 12.23
C PHE A 171 -6.30 -17.39 10.89
N ILE A 172 -5.54 -17.11 9.82
CA ILE A 172 -5.78 -17.70 8.49
C ILE A 172 -5.42 -19.19 8.47
N GLY A 173 -4.40 -19.60 9.22
CA GLY A 173 -3.86 -20.97 9.20
C GLY A 173 -2.72 -21.15 8.20
N TRP A 174 -1.96 -20.08 7.93
CA TRP A 174 -0.94 -20.07 6.89
C TRP A 174 0.37 -20.75 7.26
N THR A 175 0.89 -21.55 6.33
CA THR A 175 2.32 -21.85 6.22
C THR A 175 3.09 -20.63 5.67
N LYS A 176 4.43 -20.63 5.78
CA LYS A 176 5.25 -19.52 5.25
C LYS A 176 5.13 -19.42 3.72
N GLU A 177 4.96 -20.55 3.07
CA GLU A 177 4.89 -20.78 1.63
C GLU A 177 3.54 -20.31 1.10
N GLN A 178 2.44 -20.71 1.74
CA GLN A 178 1.09 -20.19 1.44
C GLN A 178 1.04 -18.67 1.59
N ARG A 179 1.54 -18.12 2.71
CA ARG A 179 1.63 -16.65 2.86
C ARG A 179 2.41 -16.03 1.70
N LYS A 180 3.57 -16.57 1.35
CA LYS A 180 4.41 -16.02 0.26
C LYS A 180 3.65 -15.99 -1.07
N ARG A 181 2.85 -17.02 -1.37
CA ARG A 181 2.01 -17.08 -2.57
C ARG A 181 0.80 -16.13 -2.50
N GLN A 182 0.07 -16.16 -1.39
CA GLN A 182 -1.27 -15.56 -1.29
C GLN A 182 -1.34 -14.19 -0.61
N LEU A 183 -0.24 -13.67 -0.06
CA LEU A 183 -0.22 -12.35 0.60
C LEU A 183 -0.72 -11.21 -0.31
N HIS A 184 -0.54 -11.34 -1.63
CA HIS A 184 -0.98 -10.33 -2.59
C HIS A 184 -2.51 -10.14 -2.61
N LEU A 185 -3.28 -11.14 -2.17
CA LEU A 185 -4.75 -11.09 -2.04
C LEU A 185 -5.20 -10.35 -0.78
N LEU A 186 -4.27 -9.91 0.08
CA LEU A 186 -4.58 -9.07 1.24
C LEU A 186 -4.21 -7.62 0.94
N ILE A 187 -5.08 -6.72 1.39
CA ILE A 187 -4.85 -5.28 1.33
C ILE A 187 -4.84 -4.69 2.73
N ASN A 188 -4.09 -3.61 2.92
CA ASN A 188 -4.01 -2.90 4.19
C ASN A 188 -4.67 -1.54 4.07
N ASN A 189 -5.63 -1.22 4.94
CA ASN A 189 -6.12 0.14 5.10
C ASN A 189 -5.08 1.00 5.83
N ALA A 190 -4.07 1.43 5.08
CA ALA A 190 -2.88 2.10 5.58
C ALA A 190 -3.11 3.57 5.97
N ARG A 191 -4.18 4.21 5.47
CA ARG A 191 -4.57 5.58 5.83
C ARG A 191 -6.07 5.66 5.98
N PHE A 192 -6.53 6.21 7.09
CA PHE A 192 -7.91 6.60 7.29
C PHE A 192 -7.96 7.91 8.08
N LEU A 193 -8.44 8.96 7.43
CA LEU A 193 -8.48 10.31 7.96
C LEU A 193 -9.90 10.85 7.82
N ILE A 194 -10.57 11.15 8.92
CA ILE A 194 -11.69 12.10 8.92
C ILE A 194 -11.09 13.49 9.15
N LEU A 195 -11.45 14.46 8.31
CA LEU A 195 -10.86 15.79 8.40
C LEU A 195 -11.16 16.44 9.76
N PRO A 196 -10.23 17.21 10.36
CA PRO A 196 -10.37 17.70 11.74
C PRO A 196 -11.63 18.55 12.01
N TRP A 197 -12.13 19.25 10.99
CA TRP A 197 -13.35 20.05 11.08
C TRP A 197 -14.65 19.25 10.87
N VAL A 198 -14.57 17.94 10.62
CA VAL A 198 -15.74 17.08 10.42
C VAL A 198 -16.11 16.37 11.72
N ARG A 199 -17.29 16.68 12.26
CA ARG A 199 -17.85 16.05 13.46
C ARG A 199 -19.14 15.34 13.10
N SER A 200 -19.06 14.02 12.88
CA SER A 200 -20.22 13.22 12.52
C SER A 200 -20.20 11.89 13.27
N LYS A 201 -21.18 11.70 14.17
CA LYS A 201 -21.37 10.44 14.90
C LYS A 201 -21.56 9.29 13.88
N ASN A 202 -20.85 8.18 14.11
CA ASN A 202 -20.88 6.96 13.30
C ASN A 202 -20.39 7.10 11.84
N LEU A 203 -19.78 8.23 11.45
CA LEU A 203 -19.27 8.41 10.09
C LEU A 203 -18.17 7.41 9.75
N ALA A 204 -17.24 7.18 10.68
CA ALA A 204 -16.09 6.32 10.45
C ALA A 204 -16.50 4.89 10.10
N SER A 205 -17.42 4.29 10.86
CA SER A 205 -17.92 2.94 10.60
C SER A 205 -18.77 2.86 9.34
N LYS A 206 -19.59 3.89 9.04
CA LYS A 206 -20.35 3.98 7.77
C LYS A 206 -19.41 3.97 6.57
N ILE A 207 -18.32 4.77 6.62
CA ILE A 207 -17.30 4.82 5.57
C ILE A 207 -16.60 3.46 5.42
N LEU A 208 -16.18 2.83 6.52
CA LEU A 208 -15.52 1.52 6.48
C LEU A 208 -16.40 0.46 5.83
N ALA A 209 -17.70 0.43 6.18
CA ALA A 209 -18.65 -0.50 5.58
C ALA A 209 -18.84 -0.26 4.07
N MET A 210 -18.85 1.00 3.62
CA MET A 210 -18.87 1.33 2.19
C MET A 210 -17.57 0.90 1.51
N ALA A 211 -16.43 1.09 2.16
CA ALA A 211 -15.11 0.77 1.63
C ALA A 211 -14.95 -0.73 1.39
N THR A 212 -15.29 -1.55 2.38
CA THR A 212 -15.13 -3.01 2.32
C THR A 212 -16.04 -3.65 1.27
N ARG A 213 -17.19 -3.05 0.96
CA ARG A 213 -18.06 -3.50 -0.14
C ARG A 213 -17.53 -3.18 -1.53
N ARG A 214 -16.71 -2.14 -1.67
CA ARG A 214 -16.30 -1.58 -2.97
C ARG A 214 -14.85 -1.87 -3.34
N VAL A 215 -13.96 -1.90 -2.36
CA VAL A 215 -12.51 -1.89 -2.59
C VAL A 215 -12.05 -3.08 -3.42
N ALA A 216 -12.67 -4.26 -3.26
CA ALA A 216 -12.31 -5.46 -4.02
C ALA A 216 -12.60 -5.31 -5.52
N ASP A 217 -13.74 -4.71 -5.89
CA ASP A 217 -14.11 -4.45 -7.28
C ASP A 217 -13.18 -3.42 -7.92
N ASP A 218 -12.95 -2.31 -7.23
CA ASP A 218 -12.09 -1.25 -7.74
C ASP A 218 -10.63 -1.73 -7.88
N TRP A 219 -10.19 -2.60 -6.97
CA TRP A 219 -8.87 -3.23 -7.05
C TRP A 219 -8.75 -4.16 -8.25
N GLN A 220 -9.76 -5.00 -8.49
CA GLN A 220 -9.81 -5.88 -9.65
C GLN A 220 -9.82 -5.10 -10.97
N LYS A 221 -10.62 -4.03 -11.06
CA LYS A 221 -10.63 -3.15 -12.25
C LYS A 221 -9.26 -2.54 -12.53
N ARG A 222 -8.48 -2.21 -11.50
CA ARG A 222 -7.18 -1.54 -11.64
C ARG A 222 -6.00 -2.48 -11.87
N TYR A 223 -6.04 -3.63 -11.21
CA TYR A 223 -4.90 -4.55 -11.07
C TYR A 223 -5.21 -5.98 -11.54
N ASN A 224 -6.37 -6.22 -12.15
CA ASN A 224 -6.76 -7.52 -12.71
C ASN A 224 -6.72 -8.70 -11.72
N TYR A 225 -6.80 -8.43 -10.41
CA TYR A 225 -6.95 -9.44 -9.37
C TYR A 225 -7.78 -8.89 -8.21
N ARG A 226 -8.48 -9.78 -7.53
CA ARG A 226 -9.45 -9.42 -6.48
C ARG A 226 -8.89 -9.74 -5.09
N PRO A 227 -8.71 -8.75 -4.20
CA PRO A 227 -8.34 -9.04 -2.82
C PRO A 227 -9.51 -9.69 -2.07
N VAL A 228 -9.19 -10.57 -1.13
CA VAL A 228 -10.17 -11.40 -0.41
C VAL A 228 -10.26 -11.05 1.08
N MET A 229 -9.30 -10.27 1.59
CA MET A 229 -9.29 -9.79 2.96
C MET A 229 -8.59 -8.44 3.06
N ALA A 230 -9.07 -7.59 3.96
CA ALA A 230 -8.41 -6.36 4.37
C ALA A 230 -7.85 -6.47 5.79
N GLU A 231 -6.75 -5.77 6.07
CA GLU A 231 -6.19 -5.61 7.42
C GLU A 231 -5.96 -4.12 7.72
N THR A 232 -5.81 -3.79 9.00
CA THR A 232 -5.37 -2.47 9.46
C THR A 232 -4.67 -2.59 10.81
N PHE A 233 -3.95 -1.53 11.19
CA PHE A 233 -3.19 -1.47 12.43
C PHE A 233 -3.50 -0.16 13.15
N VAL A 234 -4.09 -0.25 14.33
CA VAL A 234 -4.51 0.90 15.12
C VAL A 234 -3.55 1.08 16.30
N GLU A 235 -2.89 2.23 16.36
CA GLU A 235 -1.88 2.54 17.37
C GLU A 235 -2.48 2.68 18.78
N ILE A 236 -1.87 2.02 19.76
CA ILE A 236 -2.22 2.12 21.17
C ILE A 236 -1.11 2.87 21.94
N PRO A 237 -1.45 3.71 22.93
CA PRO A 237 -2.80 3.98 23.45
C PRO A 237 -3.58 5.05 22.66
N ARG A 238 -3.04 5.55 21.54
CA ARG A 238 -3.61 6.70 20.82
C ARG A 238 -5.06 6.52 20.38
N PHE A 239 -5.45 5.31 19.96
CA PHE A 239 -6.79 5.02 19.48
C PHE A 239 -7.28 3.66 20.00
N SER A 240 -8.59 3.57 20.27
CA SER A 240 -9.26 2.34 20.74
C SER A 240 -9.66 1.38 19.61
N GLY A 241 -9.70 1.85 18.36
CA GLY A 241 -10.20 1.06 17.23
C GLY A 241 -11.72 0.87 17.19
N THR A 242 -12.49 1.65 17.96
CA THR A 242 -13.95 1.51 18.08
C THR A 242 -14.69 1.53 16.73
N CYS A 243 -14.24 2.35 15.77
CA CYS A 243 -14.88 2.41 14.45
C CYS A 243 -14.72 1.12 13.64
N TYR A 244 -13.60 0.40 13.79
CA TYR A 244 -13.37 -0.89 13.15
C TYR A 244 -14.25 -1.96 13.78
N LYS A 245 -14.33 -2.00 15.11
CA LYS A 245 -15.26 -2.88 15.84
C LYS A 245 -16.71 -2.66 15.39
N ALA A 246 -17.15 -1.40 15.35
CA ALA A 246 -18.50 -1.03 14.92
C ALA A 246 -18.78 -1.33 13.43
N ALA A 247 -17.74 -1.49 12.60
CA ALA A 247 -17.84 -1.90 11.21
C ALA A 247 -17.63 -3.42 11.02
N ASN A 248 -17.74 -4.21 12.10
CA ASN A 248 -17.60 -5.68 12.11
C ASN A 248 -16.22 -6.20 11.70
N TRP A 249 -15.16 -5.42 11.93
CA TRP A 249 -13.80 -5.92 11.81
C TRP A 249 -13.45 -6.79 13.03
N ILE A 250 -12.65 -7.83 12.79
CA ILE A 250 -12.24 -8.80 13.81
C ILE A 250 -10.90 -8.34 14.38
N CYS A 251 -10.81 -8.14 15.69
CA CYS A 251 -9.56 -7.84 16.38
C CYS A 251 -8.79 -9.14 16.65
N LEU A 252 -7.52 -9.20 16.24
CA LEU A 252 -6.65 -10.36 16.41
C LEU A 252 -5.61 -10.16 17.53
N GLY A 253 -5.79 -9.14 18.37
CA GLY A 253 -4.84 -8.77 19.42
C GLY A 253 -3.80 -7.75 18.95
N GLU A 254 -2.61 -7.78 19.54
CA GLU A 254 -1.62 -6.71 19.42
C GLU A 254 -0.35 -7.10 18.64
N THR A 255 0.26 -6.12 17.98
CA THR A 255 1.63 -6.24 17.48
C THR A 255 2.63 -6.18 18.63
N LYS A 256 3.80 -6.80 18.45
CA LYS A 256 4.92 -6.72 19.40
C LYS A 256 5.73 -5.42 19.34
N GLY A 257 5.21 -4.32 18.78
CA GLY A 257 5.95 -3.05 18.65
C GLY A 257 7.15 -3.11 17.70
N ARG A 258 7.16 -4.03 16.73
CA ARG A 258 8.29 -4.25 15.83
C ARG A 258 8.10 -3.59 14.48
N GLY A 259 9.15 -2.92 14.00
CA GLY A 259 9.22 -2.40 12.64
C GLY A 259 9.81 -3.40 11.65
N LYS A 260 9.64 -3.14 10.35
CA LYS A 260 10.24 -3.94 9.27
C LYS A 260 11.76 -4.09 9.39
N LEU A 261 12.43 -3.05 9.92
CA LEU A 261 13.90 -3.00 10.05
C LEU A 261 14.40 -3.51 11.40
N ASP A 262 13.51 -3.95 12.29
CA ASP A 262 13.89 -4.44 13.62
C ASP A 262 14.44 -5.87 13.55
N ARG A 263 15.69 -5.99 13.09
CA ARG A 263 16.43 -7.26 13.00
C ARG A 263 16.87 -7.78 14.37
N LEU A 264 17.01 -6.89 15.36
CA LEU A 264 17.49 -7.20 16.71
C LEU A 264 16.36 -7.41 17.73
N HIS A 265 15.10 -7.46 17.27
CA HIS A 265 13.93 -7.73 18.11
C HIS A 265 13.73 -6.73 19.27
N LYS A 266 14.18 -5.48 19.09
CA LYS A 266 14.17 -4.44 20.13
C LYS A 266 12.78 -3.84 20.39
N ALA A 267 11.80 -4.07 19.51
CA ALA A 267 10.40 -3.68 19.73
C ALA A 267 10.18 -2.18 20.09
N ARG A 268 10.93 -1.27 19.46
CA ARG A 268 10.94 0.17 19.78
C ARG A 268 9.74 0.98 19.25
N LEU A 269 8.87 0.38 18.44
CA LEU A 269 7.73 1.10 17.87
C LEU A 269 6.49 0.94 18.77
N PRO A 270 5.55 1.91 18.73
CA PRO A 270 4.28 1.77 19.40
C PRO A 270 3.58 0.46 19.01
N LYS A 271 3.00 -0.20 20.02
CA LYS A 271 2.14 -1.35 19.79
C LYS A 271 0.89 -0.88 19.04
N LYS A 272 0.29 -1.81 18.30
CA LYS A 272 -0.93 -1.59 17.53
C LYS A 272 -1.86 -2.77 17.69
N THR A 273 -3.16 -2.53 17.77
CA THR A 273 -4.15 -3.59 17.60
C THR A 273 -4.27 -3.94 16.12
N ILE A 274 -4.41 -5.23 15.82
CA ILE A 274 -4.48 -5.78 14.47
C ILE A 274 -5.95 -6.09 14.20
N TRP A 275 -6.51 -5.49 13.16
CA TRP A 275 -7.88 -5.74 12.76
C TRP A 275 -7.92 -6.30 11.35
N ILE A 276 -8.81 -7.26 11.11
CA ILE A 276 -9.02 -7.84 9.78
C ILE A 276 -10.50 -7.80 9.39
N TYR A 277 -10.75 -7.81 8.09
CA TYR A 277 -12.08 -7.88 7.52
C TYR A 277 -12.08 -8.80 6.29
N PRO A 278 -12.81 -9.94 6.33
CA PRO A 278 -13.05 -10.76 5.15
C PRO A 278 -13.84 -9.99 4.07
N LEU A 279 -13.30 -9.88 2.86
CA LEU A 279 -13.99 -9.23 1.73
C LEU A 279 -14.88 -10.22 0.95
N VAL A 280 -14.68 -11.52 1.16
CA VAL A 280 -15.46 -12.61 0.57
C VAL A 280 -15.69 -13.71 1.62
N ARG A 281 -16.79 -14.46 1.50
CA ARG A 281 -17.17 -15.47 2.51
C ARG A 281 -16.17 -16.63 2.60
N ASN A 282 -15.69 -17.13 1.47
CA ASN A 282 -14.77 -18.28 1.35
C ASN A 282 -13.28 -17.88 1.37
N TYR A 283 -12.93 -16.76 2.02
CA TYR A 283 -11.58 -16.21 2.00
C TYR A 283 -10.50 -17.23 2.44
N ARG A 284 -10.77 -18.09 3.43
CA ARG A 284 -9.79 -19.10 3.91
C ARG A 284 -9.39 -20.07 2.80
N LYS A 285 -10.36 -20.56 2.02
CA LYS A 285 -10.12 -21.47 0.90
C LYS A 285 -9.20 -20.80 -0.12
N LEU A 286 -9.56 -19.60 -0.57
CA LEU A 286 -8.78 -18.81 -1.54
C LEU A 286 -7.37 -18.43 -1.05
N LEU A 287 -7.18 -18.30 0.27
CA LEU A 287 -5.88 -17.96 0.85
C LEU A 287 -5.02 -19.19 1.16
N CYS A 288 -5.58 -20.39 1.25
CA CYS A 288 -4.84 -21.60 1.64
C CYS A 288 -4.58 -22.57 0.47
N GLU A 289 -5.26 -22.40 -0.67
CA GLU A 289 -4.85 -22.98 -1.96
C GLU A 289 -3.45 -22.47 -2.38
#